data_AF-A0A1Y0IUL2-F1
#
_entry.id   AF-A0A1Y0IUL2-F1
#
_cell.length_a   1.000
_cell.length_b   1.000
_cell.length_c   1.000
_cell.angle_alpha   90.00
_cell.angle_beta   90.00
_cell.angle_gamma   90.00
#
_symmetry.space_group_name_H-M   'P 1'
#
loop_
_entity.id
_entity.type
_entity.pdbx_description
1 polymer ?
#
loop_
_entity_poly.entity_id
_entity_poly.type
_entity_poly.pdbx_seq_one_letter_code
_entity_poly.pdbx_strand_id
1 'polypeptide(L)'
;MNLLLWSFATLLAGYFSLQILQEWLRKRKAAQLAWLIGFLMYTFSALGSALSYIWGWDETVYRLWYVSAASLVAFLGAGQLYFTIRPRWAHVFLVLIVGVTAVMLYQALTVPVDLTVLQGAEGEIGGEALPSAVRIFSPILTIPGSLALIGGAFFTAIARRSKSGLWIGIGSLIIAMGGTFTRLDLPQMLPLANSIGIGLIYYGYRLTKS
;
A
#
# COMPACT_ATOMS: atom_id res chain seq x y z
N MET A 1 -10.29 19.89 -3.37
CA MET A 1 -11.00 18.59 -3.47
C MET A 1 -10.12 17.41 -3.08
N ASN A 2 -8.91 17.28 -3.63
CA ASN A 2 -7.99 16.16 -3.32
C ASN A 2 -7.62 16.05 -1.83
N LEU A 3 -7.42 17.17 -1.13
CA LEU A 3 -7.20 17.19 0.32
C LEU A 3 -8.28 16.44 1.11
N LEU A 4 -9.56 16.66 0.77
CA LEU A 4 -10.68 16.00 1.44
C LEU A 4 -10.69 14.49 1.14
N LEU A 5 -10.40 14.11 -0.10
CA LEU A 5 -10.36 12.71 -0.53
C LEU A 5 -9.21 11.95 0.13
N TRP A 6 -8.02 12.54 0.21
CA TRP A 6 -6.87 11.94 0.90
C TRP A 6 -7.06 11.88 2.42
N SER A 7 -7.64 12.92 3.01
CA SER A 7 -8.05 12.90 4.43
C SER A 7 -9.04 11.77 4.70
N PHE A 8 -10.04 11.59 3.83
CA PHE A 8 -11.00 10.48 3.94
C PHE A 8 -10.31 9.12 3.81
N ALA A 9 -9.45 8.92 2.81
CA ALA A 9 -8.67 7.69 2.63
C ALA A 9 -7.81 7.37 3.87
N THR A 10 -7.20 8.40 4.46
CA THR A 10 -6.39 8.30 5.68
C THR A 10 -7.20 7.80 6.86
N LEU A 11 -8.34 8.47 7.14
CA LEU A 11 -9.22 8.10 8.25
C LEU A 11 -9.79 6.68 8.06
N LEU A 12 -10.19 6.36 6.83
CA LEU A 12 -10.73 5.05 6.48
C LEU A 12 -9.70 3.93 6.68
N ALA A 13 -8.51 4.07 6.09
CA ALA A 13 -7.43 3.10 6.24
C ALA A 13 -6.93 3.03 7.69
N GLY A 14 -6.88 4.15 8.41
CA GLY A 14 -6.50 4.21 9.82
C GLY A 14 -7.48 3.44 10.70
N TYR A 15 -8.78 3.62 10.48
CA TYR A 15 -9.83 2.86 11.17
C TYR A 15 -9.71 1.35 10.91
N PHE A 16 -9.46 0.93 9.67
CA PHE A 16 -9.21 -0.47 9.34
C PHE A 16 -7.94 -1.01 10.01
N SER A 17 -6.85 -0.24 9.99
CA SER A 17 -5.60 -0.58 10.68
C SER A 17 -5.82 -0.84 12.16
N LEU A 18 -6.57 0.02 12.86
CA LEU A 18 -6.90 -0.17 14.28
C LEU A 18 -7.69 -1.46 14.53
N GLN A 19 -8.65 -1.80 13.66
CA GLN A 19 -9.38 -3.06 13.79
C GLN A 19 -8.51 -4.30 13.59
N ILE A 20 -7.59 -4.25 12.61
CA ILE A 20 -6.64 -5.35 12.37
C ILE A 20 -5.65 -5.44 13.53
N LEU A 21 -5.20 -4.30 14.08
CA LEU A 21 -4.33 -4.25 15.26
C LEU A 21 -4.97 -4.94 16.45
N GLN A 22 -6.20 -4.57 16.80
CA GLN A 22 -6.93 -5.21 17.90
C GLN A 22 -7.06 -6.72 17.69
N GLU A 23 -7.24 -7.16 16.45
CA GLU A 23 -7.30 -8.59 16.14
C GLU A 23 -5.94 -9.27 16.29
N TRP A 24 -4.89 -8.67 15.76
CA TRP A 24 -3.53 -9.19 15.87
C TRP A 24 -3.11 -9.27 17.34
N LEU A 25 -3.44 -8.28 18.17
CA LEU A 25 -3.15 -8.32 19.61
C LEU A 25 -3.77 -9.55 20.30
N ARG A 26 -4.96 -10.00 19.84
CA ARG A 26 -5.66 -11.19 20.38
C ARG A 26 -5.11 -12.51 19.83
N LYS A 27 -4.81 -12.59 18.53
CA LYS A 27 -4.51 -13.87 17.84
C LYS A 27 -3.04 -14.06 17.46
N ARG A 28 -2.26 -12.98 17.39
CA ARG A 28 -0.81 -12.92 17.08
C ARG A 28 -0.37 -13.70 15.84
N LYS A 29 -1.22 -13.79 14.81
CA LYS A 29 -0.90 -14.51 13.57
C LYS A 29 -0.05 -13.66 12.62
N ALA A 30 0.95 -14.27 11.99
CA ALA A 30 1.83 -13.61 11.02
C ALA A 30 1.06 -13.02 9.82
N ALA A 31 0.02 -13.72 9.34
CA ALA A 31 -0.86 -13.20 8.29
C ALA A 31 -1.48 -11.85 8.66
N GLN A 32 -1.99 -11.72 9.89
CA GLN A 32 -2.62 -10.50 10.38
C GLN A 32 -1.60 -9.38 10.58
N LEU A 33 -0.37 -9.71 10.96
CA LEU A 33 0.72 -8.74 11.06
C LEU A 33 1.06 -8.16 9.68
N ALA A 34 1.15 -9.01 8.64
CA ALA A 34 1.41 -8.55 7.28
C ALA A 34 0.28 -7.62 6.78
N TRP A 35 -0.97 -8.00 6.99
CA TRP A 35 -2.12 -7.13 6.71
C TRP A 35 -2.04 -5.81 7.49
N LEU A 36 -1.78 -5.87 8.80
CA LEU A 36 -1.67 -4.68 9.64
C LEU A 36 -0.60 -3.72 9.12
N ILE A 37 0.60 -4.21 8.81
CA ILE A 37 1.69 -3.38 8.30
C ILE A 37 1.30 -2.75 6.95
N GLY A 38 0.70 -3.53 6.03
CA GLY A 38 0.25 -3.01 4.75
C GLY A 38 -0.81 -1.91 4.89
N PHE A 39 -1.79 -2.10 5.77
CA PHE A 39 -2.82 -1.09 6.06
C PHE A 39 -2.26 0.15 6.78
N LEU A 40 -1.29 -0.02 7.69
CA LEU A 40 -0.62 1.12 8.33
C LEU A 40 0.20 1.93 7.34
N MET A 41 0.98 1.28 6.47
CA MET A 41 1.71 1.96 5.40
C MET A 41 0.77 2.69 4.44
N TYR A 42 -0.40 2.10 4.17
CA TYR A 42 -1.46 2.77 3.44
C TYR A 42 -1.92 4.05 4.14
N THR A 43 -2.22 3.98 5.44
CA THR A 43 -2.60 5.14 6.24
C THR A 43 -1.52 6.22 6.22
N PHE A 44 -0.25 5.86 6.40
CA PHE A 44 0.85 6.81 6.37
C PHE A 44 1.04 7.44 4.99
N SER A 45 0.90 6.67 3.92
CA SER A 45 0.97 7.20 2.56
C SER A 45 -0.20 8.14 2.26
N ALA A 46 -1.43 7.76 2.61
CA ALA A 46 -2.58 8.64 2.44
C ALA A 46 -2.46 9.94 3.28
N LEU A 47 -1.92 9.83 4.50
CA LEU A 47 -1.69 10.97 5.39
C LEU A 47 -0.63 11.90 4.81
N GLY A 48 0.50 11.37 4.33
CA GLY A 48 1.55 12.16 3.68
C GLY A 48 1.01 12.93 2.47
N SER A 49 0.19 12.27 1.64
CA SER A 49 -0.50 12.94 0.53
C SER A 49 -1.49 14.00 1.02
N ALA A 50 -2.23 13.78 2.10
CA ALA A 50 -3.12 14.81 2.65
C ALA A 50 -2.35 16.03 3.17
N LEU A 51 -1.26 15.80 3.92
CA LEU A 51 -0.42 16.84 4.49
C LEU A 51 0.28 17.68 3.41
N SER A 52 0.66 17.08 2.28
CA SER A 52 1.28 17.82 1.18
C SER A 52 0.36 18.89 0.58
N TYR A 53 -0.97 18.67 0.59
CA TYR A 53 -1.93 19.69 0.17
C TYR A 53 -2.13 20.82 1.19
N ILE A 54 -1.65 20.68 2.44
CA ILE A 54 -1.79 21.70 3.48
C ILE A 54 -0.50 22.52 3.61
N TRP A 55 0.66 21.86 3.63
CA TRP A 55 1.95 22.49 3.93
C TRP A 55 3.00 22.33 2.83
N GLY A 56 2.65 21.70 1.71
CA GLY A 56 3.61 21.29 0.69
C GLY A 56 4.40 20.04 1.09
N TRP A 57 5.32 19.61 0.22
CA TRP A 57 6.18 18.47 0.48
C TRP A 57 7.36 18.84 1.37
N ASP A 58 7.29 18.45 2.64
CA ASP A 58 8.47 18.35 3.50
C ASP A 58 9.33 17.15 3.09
N GLU A 59 10.65 17.28 3.20
CA GLU A 59 11.60 16.24 2.81
C GLU A 59 11.41 14.94 3.61
N THR A 60 11.22 15.05 4.93
CA THR A 60 11.06 13.88 5.81
C THR A 60 9.73 13.19 5.52
N VAL A 61 8.65 13.97 5.39
CA VAL A 61 7.33 13.46 5.03
C VAL A 61 7.38 12.75 3.68
N TYR A 62 8.04 13.34 2.68
CA TYR A 62 8.21 12.75 1.35
C TYR A 62 8.94 11.40 1.39
N ARG A 63 10.07 11.32 2.10
CA ARG A 63 10.87 10.08 2.23
C ARG A 63 10.04 8.94 2.85
N LEU A 64 9.35 9.22 3.95
CA LEU A 64 8.51 8.23 4.64
C LEU A 64 7.27 7.85 3.83
N TRP A 65 6.66 8.83 3.18
CA TRP A 65 5.54 8.63 2.25
C TRP A 65 5.94 7.71 1.10
N TYR A 66 7.09 7.96 0.46
CA TYR A 66 7.54 7.21 -0.71
C TYR A 66 7.80 5.73 -0.38
N VAL A 67 8.50 5.47 0.73
CA VAL A 67 8.76 4.11 1.20
C VAL A 67 7.45 3.40 1.56
N SER A 68 6.53 4.09 2.23
CA SER A 68 5.22 3.52 2.59
C SER A 68 4.39 3.19 1.36
N ALA A 69 4.32 4.12 0.39
CA ALA A 69 3.60 3.97 -0.87
C ALA A 69 4.11 2.78 -1.70
N ALA A 70 5.44 2.63 -1.80
CA ALA A 70 6.06 1.54 -2.54
C ALA A 70 5.90 0.17 -1.86
N SER A 71 5.88 0.15 -0.53
CA SER A 71 5.95 -1.10 0.24
C SER A 71 4.58 -1.66 0.60
N LEU A 72 3.54 -0.83 0.73
CA LEU A 72 2.22 -1.25 1.21
C LEU A 72 1.67 -2.45 0.43
N VAL A 73 1.77 -2.45 -0.91
CA VAL A 73 1.19 -3.51 -1.75
C VAL A 73 1.90 -4.85 -1.49
N ALA A 74 3.21 -4.81 -1.24
CA ALA A 74 3.99 -5.99 -0.92
C ALA A 74 3.56 -6.62 0.40
N PHE A 75 3.28 -5.82 1.44
CA PHE A 75 2.78 -6.32 2.72
C PHE A 75 1.34 -6.84 2.63
N LEU A 76 0.45 -6.15 1.90
CA LEU A 76 -0.90 -6.65 1.63
C LEU A 76 -0.84 -7.99 0.86
N GLY A 77 0.02 -8.08 -0.15
CA GLY A 77 0.28 -9.32 -0.89
C GLY A 77 0.82 -10.44 -0.01
N ALA A 78 1.75 -10.14 0.89
CA ALA A 78 2.24 -11.09 1.88
C ALA A 78 1.09 -11.62 2.76
N GLY A 79 0.19 -10.74 3.21
CA GLY A 79 -1.03 -11.10 3.94
C GLY A 79 -1.94 -12.05 3.14
N GLN A 80 -2.13 -11.77 1.85
CA GLN A 80 -2.94 -12.61 0.95
C GLN A 80 -2.32 -13.98 0.67
N LEU A 81 -0.99 -14.07 0.62
CA LEU A 81 -0.30 -15.34 0.36
C LEU A 81 -0.52 -16.38 1.46
N TYR A 82 -0.73 -15.97 2.72
CA TYR A 82 -1.09 -16.91 3.79
C TYR A 82 -2.39 -17.66 3.54
N PHE A 83 -3.29 -17.10 2.73
CA PHE A 83 -4.52 -17.76 2.31
C PHE A 83 -4.36 -18.52 0.99
N THR A 84 -3.34 -18.18 0.20
CA THR A 84 -3.20 -18.68 -1.18
C THR A 84 -2.28 -19.90 -1.25
N ILE A 85 -1.13 -19.85 -0.57
CA ILE A 85 -0.05 -20.83 -0.65
C ILE A 85 0.31 -21.41 0.72
N ARG A 86 1.27 -22.35 0.77
CA ARG A 86 1.72 -22.95 2.04
C ARG A 86 2.38 -21.90 2.93
N PRO A 87 2.14 -21.91 4.27
CA PRO A 87 2.67 -20.91 5.20
C PRO A 87 4.18 -20.67 5.10
N ARG A 88 4.98 -21.73 4.91
CA ARG A 88 6.44 -21.60 4.75
C ARG A 88 6.86 -20.60 3.67
N TRP A 89 6.17 -20.61 2.53
CA TRP A 89 6.47 -19.73 1.40
C TRP A 89 5.95 -18.32 1.63
N ALA A 90 4.81 -18.17 2.32
CA ALA A 90 4.31 -16.86 2.75
C ALA A 90 5.26 -16.20 3.77
N HIS A 91 5.86 -16.97 4.68
CA HIS A 91 6.89 -16.48 5.60
C HIS A 91 8.15 -16.03 4.85
N VAL A 92 8.67 -16.85 3.93
CA VAL A 92 9.84 -16.48 3.11
C VAL A 92 9.57 -15.18 2.35
N PHE A 93 8.42 -15.07 1.71
CA PHE A 93 8.01 -13.85 1.01
C PHE A 93 7.97 -12.65 1.94
N LEU A 94 7.34 -12.78 3.12
CA LEU A 94 7.26 -11.70 4.10
C LEU A 94 8.64 -11.26 4.57
N VAL A 95 9.56 -12.18 4.87
CA VAL A 95 10.93 -11.87 5.30
C VAL A 95 11.69 -11.12 4.19
N LEU A 96 11.56 -11.55 2.93
CA LEU A 96 12.17 -10.87 1.80
C LEU A 96 11.64 -9.44 1.64
N ILE A 97 10.31 -9.26 1.69
CA ILE A 97 9.69 -7.93 1.60
C ILE A 97 10.13 -7.02 2.74
N VAL A 98 10.21 -7.53 3.98
CA VAL A 98 10.73 -6.77 5.12
C VAL A 98 12.18 -6.33 4.88
N GLY A 99 13.03 -7.25 4.42
CA GLY A 99 14.43 -6.94 4.12
C GLY A 99 14.58 -5.88 3.03
N VAL A 100 13.87 -6.04 1.91
CA VAL A 100 13.90 -5.07 0.80
C VAL A 100 13.36 -3.71 1.23
N THR A 101 12.26 -3.69 2.02
CA THR A 101 11.69 -2.46 2.57
C THR A 101 12.68 -1.74 3.49
N ALA A 102 13.40 -2.48 4.34
CA ALA A 102 14.39 -1.91 5.26
C ALA A 102 15.58 -1.30 4.49
N VAL A 103 16.07 -1.97 3.44
CA VAL A 103 17.12 -1.42 2.58
C VAL A 103 16.62 -0.18 1.82
N MET A 104 15.40 -0.23 1.28
CA MET A 104 14.78 0.93 0.63
C MET A 104 14.66 2.11 1.60
N LEU A 105 14.21 1.87 2.82
CA LEU A 105 14.09 2.90 3.86
C LEU A 105 15.46 3.52 4.18
N TYR A 106 16.48 2.69 4.38
CA TYR A 106 17.84 3.18 4.60
C TYR A 106 18.31 4.09 3.45
N GLN A 107 18.21 3.61 2.20
CA GLN A 107 18.60 4.37 1.02
C GLN A 107 17.79 5.67 0.87
N ALA A 108 16.48 5.60 1.14
CA ALA A 108 15.58 6.75 1.10
C ALA A 108 15.81 7.73 2.25
N LEU A 109 16.61 7.42 3.27
CA LEU A 109 16.99 8.35 4.33
C LEU A 109 18.40 8.93 4.15
N THR A 110 19.28 8.22 3.44
CA THR A 110 20.69 8.63 3.29
C THR A 110 21.01 9.36 1.99
N VAL A 111 20.25 9.09 0.92
CA VAL A 111 20.51 9.68 -0.40
C VAL A 111 19.91 11.09 -0.47
N PRO A 112 20.59 12.07 -1.10
CA PRO A 112 20.04 13.43 -1.25
C PRO A 112 18.75 13.42 -2.08
N VAL A 113 17.80 14.25 -1.65
CA VAL A 113 16.53 14.49 -2.33
C VAL A 113 16.61 15.81 -3.09
N ASP A 114 16.05 15.85 -4.29
CA ASP A 114 15.97 17.07 -5.08
C ASP A 114 14.87 17.99 -4.53
N LEU A 115 15.28 18.99 -3.76
CA LEU A 115 14.37 19.96 -3.15
C LEU A 115 13.68 20.86 -4.19
N THR A 116 14.29 21.05 -5.37
CA THR A 116 13.67 21.87 -6.42
C THR A 116 12.42 21.20 -6.98
N VAL A 117 12.47 19.87 -7.13
CA VAL A 117 11.32 19.05 -7.53
C VAL A 117 10.24 19.05 -6.44
N LEU A 118 10.63 18.96 -5.16
CA LEU A 118 9.65 18.98 -4.06
C LEU A 118 8.94 20.33 -3.92
N GLN A 119 9.67 21.44 -4.04
CA GLN A 119 9.11 22.79 -3.89
C GLN A 119 8.25 23.21 -5.09
N GLY A 120 8.58 22.72 -6.29
CA GLY A 120 7.80 22.97 -7.50
C GLY A 120 6.56 22.08 -7.63
N ALA A 121 6.37 21.12 -6.73
CA ALA A 121 5.27 20.18 -6.82
C ALA A 121 3.97 20.70 -6.19
N GLU A 122 2.96 20.88 -7.03
CA GLU A 122 1.60 21.15 -6.60
C GLU A 122 0.79 19.84 -6.51
N GLY A 123 0.71 19.25 -5.31
CA GLY A 123 -0.13 18.09 -5.05
C GLY A 123 0.59 16.74 -5.13
N GLU A 124 0.05 15.79 -5.90
CA GLU A 124 0.62 14.44 -5.98
C GLU A 124 1.95 14.42 -6.72
N ILE A 125 2.96 13.80 -6.11
CA ILE A 125 4.25 13.53 -6.73
C ILE A 125 4.54 12.04 -6.70
N GLY A 126 5.38 11.58 -7.62
CA GLY A 126 5.92 10.25 -7.62
C GLY A 126 7.31 10.19 -6.98
N GLY A 127 8.17 9.36 -7.56
CA GLY A 127 9.54 9.19 -7.11
C GLY A 127 10.53 10.20 -7.69
N GLU A 128 10.08 11.26 -8.36
CA GLU A 128 10.93 12.13 -9.19
C GLU A 128 12.01 12.87 -8.38
N ALA A 129 11.72 13.21 -7.13
CA ALA A 129 12.69 13.89 -6.27
C ALA A 129 13.75 12.94 -5.67
N LEU A 130 13.66 11.64 -5.93
CA LEU A 130 14.66 10.64 -5.52
C LEU A 130 15.47 10.12 -6.71
N PRO A 131 16.77 9.82 -6.50
CA PRO A 131 17.59 9.17 -7.53
C PRO A 131 17.08 7.79 -7.93
N SER A 132 17.39 7.38 -9.16
CA SER A 132 17.01 6.08 -9.73
C SER A 132 17.41 4.89 -8.86
N ALA A 133 18.54 4.99 -8.15
CA ALA A 133 19.04 3.98 -7.23
C ALA A 133 18.09 3.69 -6.04
N VAL A 134 17.28 4.66 -5.61
CA VAL A 134 16.23 4.47 -4.60
C VAL A 134 14.92 4.04 -5.27
N ARG A 135 14.63 4.60 -6.44
CA ARG A 135 13.39 4.32 -7.17
C ARG A 135 13.26 2.89 -7.64
N ILE A 136 14.36 2.19 -7.87
CA ILE A 136 14.36 0.78 -8.31
C ILE A 136 13.75 -0.18 -7.28
N PHE A 137 13.73 0.18 -5.99
CA PHE A 137 13.08 -0.62 -4.96
C PHE A 137 11.56 -0.64 -5.12
N SER A 138 10.96 0.42 -5.69
CA SER A 138 9.52 0.49 -5.92
C SER A 138 9.00 -0.63 -6.83
N PRO A 139 9.50 -0.87 -8.06
CA PRO A 139 9.08 -2.02 -8.86
C PRO A 139 9.48 -3.36 -8.23
N ILE A 140 10.61 -3.45 -7.52
CA ILE A 140 11.02 -4.68 -6.81
C ILE A 140 10.01 -5.08 -5.73
N LEU A 141 9.36 -4.11 -5.07
CA LEU A 141 8.32 -4.38 -4.07
C LEU A 141 6.93 -4.54 -4.70
N THR A 142 6.56 -3.61 -5.59
CA THR A 142 5.20 -3.51 -6.12
C THR A 142 4.86 -4.60 -7.11
N ILE A 143 5.79 -5.08 -7.96
CA ILE A 143 5.52 -6.15 -8.92
C ILE A 143 5.21 -7.48 -8.22
N PRO A 144 6.12 -8.05 -7.39
CA PRO A 144 5.80 -9.28 -6.67
C PRO A 144 4.66 -9.09 -5.67
N GLY A 145 4.56 -7.91 -5.03
CA GLY A 145 3.44 -7.55 -4.17
C GLY A 145 2.09 -7.60 -4.88
N SER A 146 2.00 -7.04 -6.08
CA SER A 146 0.77 -7.03 -6.88
C SER A 146 0.42 -8.43 -7.39
N LEU A 147 1.40 -9.21 -7.82
CA LEU A 147 1.19 -10.62 -8.19
C LEU A 147 0.66 -11.43 -7.00
N ALA A 148 1.25 -11.24 -5.82
CA ALA A 148 0.82 -11.89 -4.59
C ALA A 148 -0.59 -11.45 -4.16
N LEU A 149 -0.89 -10.15 -4.24
CA LEU A 149 -2.16 -9.59 -3.81
C LEU A 149 -3.26 -9.87 -4.84
N ILE A 150 -3.14 -9.35 -6.07
CA ILE A 150 -4.15 -9.48 -7.12
C ILE A 150 -4.22 -10.92 -7.60
N GLY A 151 -3.08 -11.49 -8.00
CA GLY A 151 -3.02 -12.86 -8.51
C GLY A 151 -3.41 -13.88 -7.46
N GLY A 152 -2.88 -13.76 -6.24
CA GLY A 152 -3.25 -14.64 -5.14
C GLY A 152 -4.72 -14.53 -4.72
N ALA A 153 -5.29 -13.33 -4.76
CA ALA A 153 -6.70 -13.11 -4.47
C ALA A 153 -7.62 -13.75 -5.51
N PHE A 154 -7.39 -13.50 -6.81
CA PHE A 154 -8.20 -14.11 -7.87
C PHE A 154 -8.00 -15.61 -7.98
N PHE A 155 -6.77 -16.11 -7.80
CA PHE A 155 -6.54 -17.55 -7.71
C PHE A 155 -7.39 -18.17 -6.58
N THR A 156 -7.38 -17.56 -5.40
CA THR A 156 -8.18 -18.01 -4.27
C THR A 156 -9.69 -17.89 -4.55
N ALA A 157 -10.12 -16.84 -5.23
CA ALA A 157 -11.51 -16.63 -5.63
C ALA A 157 -12.00 -17.74 -6.56
N ILE A 158 -11.21 -18.12 -7.56
CA ILE A 158 -11.57 -19.09 -8.58
C ILE A 158 -11.40 -20.51 -8.05
N ALA A 159 -10.19 -20.86 -7.62
CA ALA A 159 -9.83 -22.22 -7.22
C ALA A 159 -10.56 -22.68 -5.95
N ARG A 160 -10.91 -21.74 -5.05
CA ARG A 160 -11.58 -22.05 -3.78
C ARG A 160 -12.97 -21.44 -3.64
N ARG A 161 -13.52 -20.87 -4.72
CA ARG A 161 -14.83 -20.18 -4.73
C ARG A 161 -14.98 -19.15 -3.60
N SER A 162 -13.87 -18.48 -3.27
CA SER A 162 -13.79 -17.60 -2.11
C SER A 162 -14.33 -16.21 -2.42
N LYS A 163 -15.40 -15.80 -1.71
CA LYS A 163 -15.88 -14.41 -1.74
C LYS A 163 -14.81 -13.43 -1.25
N SER A 164 -14.02 -13.82 -0.25
CA SER A 164 -12.90 -13.02 0.25
C SER A 164 -11.89 -12.72 -0.86
N GLY A 165 -11.43 -13.76 -1.57
CA GLY A 165 -10.51 -13.59 -2.70
C GLY A 165 -11.06 -12.69 -3.80
N LEU A 166 -12.37 -12.79 -4.10
CA LEU A 166 -13.01 -11.95 -5.11
C LEU A 166 -12.94 -10.46 -4.74
N TRP A 167 -13.36 -10.11 -3.52
CA TRP A 167 -13.38 -8.71 -3.07
C TRP A 167 -11.99 -8.11 -2.89
N ILE A 168 -11.03 -8.90 -2.39
CA ILE A 168 -9.61 -8.46 -2.33
C ILE A 168 -9.09 -8.21 -3.75
N GLY A 169 -9.34 -9.12 -4.69
CA GLY A 169 -8.89 -9.00 -6.07
C GLY A 169 -9.46 -7.76 -6.77
N ILE A 170 -10.78 -7.55 -6.68
CA ILE A 170 -11.45 -6.37 -7.25
C ILE A 170 -10.91 -5.08 -6.63
N GLY A 171 -10.83 -5.00 -5.30
CA GLY A 171 -10.32 -3.81 -4.62
C GLY A 171 -8.88 -3.48 -5.00
N SER A 172 -8.05 -4.52 -5.16
CA SER A 172 -6.64 -4.37 -5.56
C SER A 172 -6.49 -3.93 -7.01
N LEU A 173 -7.35 -4.40 -7.93
CA LEU A 173 -7.39 -3.90 -9.30
C LEU A 173 -7.80 -2.42 -9.36
N ILE A 174 -8.79 -2.01 -8.56
CA ILE A 174 -9.22 -0.61 -8.50
C ILE A 174 -8.05 0.30 -8.08
N ILE A 175 -7.29 -0.07 -7.04
CA ILE A 175 -6.09 0.66 -6.62
C ILE A 175 -5.06 0.72 -7.76
N ALA A 176 -4.79 -0.42 -8.41
CA ALA A 176 -3.81 -0.49 -9.51
C ALA A 176 -4.19 0.42 -10.69
N MET A 177 -5.49 0.53 -11.00
CA MET A 177 -6.00 1.45 -12.03
C MET A 177 -5.88 2.92 -11.63
N GLY A 178 -5.82 3.25 -10.34
CA GLY A 178 -5.64 4.62 -9.84
C GLY A 178 -4.45 5.33 -10.49
N GLY A 179 -3.31 4.64 -10.60
CA GLY A 179 -2.11 5.17 -11.24
C GLY A 179 -2.30 5.45 -12.74
N THR A 180 -3.14 4.68 -13.44
CA THR A 180 -3.47 4.94 -14.85
C THR A 180 -4.26 6.23 -14.99
N PHE A 181 -5.19 6.52 -14.09
CA PHE A 181 -5.99 7.76 -14.15
C PHE A 181 -5.15 9.03 -13.92
N THR A 182 -4.10 8.96 -13.11
CA THR A 182 -3.15 10.08 -12.98
C THR A 182 -2.42 10.41 -14.28
N ARG A 183 -2.19 9.41 -15.15
CA ARG A 183 -1.58 9.60 -16.47
C ARG A 183 -2.57 10.11 -17.54
N LEU A 184 -3.85 10.13 -17.21
CA LEU A 184 -4.94 10.62 -18.06
C LEU A 184 -5.45 12.00 -17.59
N ASP A 185 -4.62 12.75 -16.85
CA ASP A 185 -4.94 14.08 -16.30
C ASP A 185 -6.17 14.11 -15.37
N LEU A 186 -6.43 13.00 -14.66
CA LEU A 186 -7.51 12.86 -13.67
C LEU A 186 -6.96 12.57 -12.26
N PRO A 187 -6.21 13.50 -11.63
CA PRO A 187 -5.55 13.26 -10.34
C PRO A 187 -6.52 12.96 -9.19
N GLN A 188 -7.74 13.49 -9.23
CA GLN A 188 -8.79 13.23 -8.24
C GLN A 188 -9.27 11.76 -8.20
N MET A 189 -9.01 11.00 -9.27
CA MET A 189 -9.41 9.59 -9.33
C MET A 189 -8.49 8.70 -8.49
N LEU A 190 -7.24 9.11 -8.23
CA LEU A 190 -6.33 8.32 -7.41
C LEU A 190 -6.83 8.15 -5.96
N PRO A 191 -7.13 9.22 -5.19
CA PRO A 191 -7.61 9.06 -3.82
C PRO A 191 -8.99 8.40 -3.74
N LEU A 192 -9.84 8.55 -4.76
CA LEU A 192 -11.12 7.86 -4.86
C LEU A 192 -10.94 6.35 -5.07
N ALA A 193 -10.14 5.96 -6.07
CA ALA A 193 -9.80 4.57 -6.33
C ALA A 193 -9.15 3.92 -5.11
N ASN A 194 -8.27 4.65 -4.44
CA ASN A 194 -7.65 4.24 -3.20
C ASN A 194 -8.67 4.02 -2.07
N SER A 195 -9.62 4.93 -1.88
CA SER A 195 -10.64 4.81 -0.84
C SER A 195 -11.58 3.61 -1.08
N ILE A 196 -12.03 3.44 -2.33
CA ILE A 196 -12.92 2.33 -2.72
C ILE A 196 -12.16 1.01 -2.60
N GLY A 197 -10.97 0.94 -3.19
CA GLY A 197 -10.18 -0.28 -3.24
C GLY A 197 -9.75 -0.78 -1.87
N ILE A 198 -9.27 0.10 -0.98
CA ILE A 198 -8.89 -0.31 0.38
C ILE A 198 -10.11 -0.77 1.20
N GLY A 199 -11.28 -0.16 0.97
CA GLY A 199 -12.56 -0.61 1.53
C GLY A 199 -12.93 -2.02 1.10
N LEU A 200 -12.83 -2.33 -0.20
CA LEU A 200 -13.11 -3.67 -0.72
C LEU A 200 -12.08 -4.71 -0.26
N ILE A 201 -10.80 -4.35 -0.20
CA ILE A 201 -9.75 -5.22 0.35
C ILE A 201 -10.04 -5.52 1.82
N TYR A 202 -10.37 -4.51 2.63
CA TYR A 202 -10.72 -4.71 4.03
C TYR A 202 -11.96 -5.58 4.20
N TYR A 203 -13.00 -5.34 3.40
CA TYR A 203 -14.19 -6.16 3.38
C TYR A 203 -13.87 -7.63 3.07
N GLY A 204 -13.07 -7.88 2.03
CA GLY A 204 -12.59 -9.21 1.69
C GLY A 204 -11.74 -9.85 2.80
N TYR A 205 -10.84 -9.08 3.44
CA TYR A 205 -10.10 -9.51 4.62
C TYR A 205 -11.03 -9.96 5.75
N ARG A 206 -12.09 -9.20 6.03
CA ARG A 206 -13.08 -9.55 7.06
C ARG A 206 -13.85 -10.84 6.74
N LEU A 207 -14.06 -11.14 5.47
CA LEU A 207 -14.70 -12.39 5.04
C LEU A 207 -13.81 -13.63 5.18
N THR A 208 -12.49 -13.48 5.35
CA THR A 208 -11.62 -14.63 5.72
C THR A 208 -11.96 -15.22 7.10
N LYS A 209 -12.83 -14.53 7.87
CA LYS A 209 -13.26 -14.90 9.21
C LYS A 209 -14.53 -15.73 9.26
N SER A 210 -15.20 -15.98 8.13
CA SER A 210 -16.39 -16.85 8.07
C SER A 210 -16.02 -18.30 7.83
#